data_AF-A0A6A6DMI1-F1
#
_entry.id   AF-A0A6A6DMI1-F1
#
_cell.length_a   1.000
_cell.length_b   1.000
_cell.length_c   1.000
_cell.angle_alpha   90.00
_cell.angle_beta   90.00
_cell.angle_gamma   90.00
#
_symmetry.space_group_name_H-M   'P 1'
#
loop_
_entity.id
_entity.type
_entity.pdbx_description
1 polymer ?
#
loop_
_entity_poly.entity_id
_entity_poly.type
_entity_poly.pdbx_seq_one_letter_code
_entity_poly.pdbx_strand_id
1 'polypeptide(L)'
;SGKGDIELVQLLLNAGADVNAPPADCGGRTALQAAAEKSNIELVQLLLDAGADVNAPPADKYGRTALQAAAEKGNIELVQLLLDAGA
;
A
#
# COMPACT_ATOMS: atom_id res chain seq x y z
N SER A 1 -11.72 6.44 -11.34
CA SER A 1 -12.47 5.86 -10.22
C SER A 1 -11.82 6.04 -8.84
N GLY A 2 -10.90 6.99 -8.62
CA GLY A 2 -10.12 7.06 -7.36
C GLY A 2 -10.86 7.57 -6.12
N LYS A 3 -11.82 8.51 -6.25
CA LYS A 3 -12.48 9.12 -5.08
C LYS A 3 -13.29 8.14 -4.23
N GLY A 4 -14.02 7.22 -4.85
CA GLY A 4 -14.81 6.22 -4.12
C GLY A 4 -13.95 5.23 -3.36
N ASP A 5 -12.76 4.90 -3.87
CA ASP A 5 -11.82 4.00 -3.20
C ASP A 5 -11.23 4.66 -1.95
N ILE A 6 -10.90 5.96 -2.00
CA ILE A 6 -10.41 6.74 -0.86
C ILE A 6 -11.47 6.84 0.25
N GLU A 7 -12.71 7.20 -0.10
CA GLU A 7 -13.81 7.30 0.88
C GLU A 7 -14.08 5.96 1.57
N LEU A 8 -14.05 4.86 0.81
CA LEU A 8 -14.22 3.52 1.36
C LEU A 8 -13.09 3.14 2.32
N VAL A 9 -11.83 3.39 1.95
CA VAL A 9 -10.69 3.07 2.82
C VAL A 9 -10.72 3.92 4.09
N GLN A 10 -11.05 5.20 3.99
CA GLN A 10 -11.21 6.06 5.16
C GLN A 10 -12.34 5.56 6.09
N LEU A 11 -13.47 5.12 5.53
CA LEU A 11 -14.56 4.52 6.31
C LEU A 11 -14.09 3.28 7.08
N LEU A 12 -13.34 2.39 6.42
CA LEU A 12 -12.80 1.18 7.04
C LEU A 12 -11.83 1.50 8.18
N LEU A 13 -10.90 2.44 7.97
CA LEU A 13 -9.97 2.89 9.00
C LEU A 13 -10.71 3.52 10.19
N ASN A 14 -11.71 4.36 9.92
CA ASN A 14 -12.55 4.96 10.97
C ASN A 14 -13.37 3.91 11.74
N ALA A 15 -13.68 2.77 11.12
CA ALA A 15 -14.33 1.63 11.76
C ALA A 15 -13.36 0.72 12.55
N GLY A 16 -12.07 1.05 12.60
CA GLY A 16 -11.05 0.30 13.33
C GLY A 16 -10.44 -0.86 12.55
N ALA A 17 -10.52 -0.84 11.21
CA ALA A 17 -9.77 -1.80 10.41
C ALA A 17 -8.27 -1.67 10.66
N ASP A 18 -7.59 -2.81 10.80
CA ASP A 18 -6.14 -2.85 10.94
C ASP A 18 -5.48 -2.52 9.59
N VAL A 19 -4.85 -1.35 9.50
CA VAL A 19 -4.12 -0.89 8.30
C VAL A 19 -2.96 -1.84 7.93
N ASN A 20 -2.44 -2.58 8.91
CA ASN A 20 -1.31 -3.50 8.80
C ASN A 20 -1.74 -4.97 8.78
N ALA A 21 -3.02 -5.24 8.49
CA ALA A 21 -3.50 -6.61 8.34
C ALA A 21 -2.61 -7.39 7.34
N PRO A 22 -2.16 -8.60 7.70
CA PRO A 22 -1.18 -9.33 6.90
C PRO A 22 -1.77 -9.77 5.56
N PRO A 23 -0.96 -9.86 4.50
CA PRO A 23 -1.39 -10.42 3.24
C PRO A 23 -1.71 -11.92 3.39
N ALA A 24 -2.60 -12.44 2.54
CA ALA A 24 -2.75 -13.89 2.38
C ALA A 24 -1.48 -14.52 1.78
N ASP A 25 -1.13 -15.75 2.21
CA ASP A 25 0.12 -16.45 1.87
C ASP A 25 0.40 -16.56 0.36
N CYS A 26 -0.64 -16.65 -0.47
CA CYS A 26 -0.51 -16.80 -1.91
C CYS A 26 -1.14 -15.63 -2.66
N GLY A 27 -0.31 -14.79 -3.27
CA GLY A 27 -0.74 -13.64 -4.06
C GLY A 27 -1.38 -12.51 -3.24
N GLY A 28 -1.40 -12.61 -1.91
CA GLY A 28 -1.92 -11.56 -1.04
C GLY A 28 -1.06 -10.29 -1.08
N ARG A 29 -1.66 -9.20 -0.64
CA ARG A 29 -1.05 -7.88 -0.50
C ARG A 29 -1.55 -7.23 0.78
N THR A 30 -0.71 -6.47 1.46
CA THR A 30 -1.20 -5.46 2.41
C THR A 30 -1.94 -4.37 1.63
N ALA A 31 -2.70 -3.52 2.34
CA ALA A 31 -3.36 -2.37 1.70
C ALA A 31 -2.34 -1.49 0.95
N LEU A 32 -1.18 -1.23 1.57
CA LEU A 32 -0.12 -0.40 0.99
C LEU A 32 0.51 -1.05 -0.25
N GLN A 33 0.81 -2.34 -0.20
CA GLN A 33 1.36 -3.08 -1.34
C GLN A 33 0.38 -3.10 -2.53
N ALA A 34 -0.92 -3.26 -2.26
CA ALA A 34 -1.96 -3.21 -3.30
C ALA A 34 -2.09 -1.82 -3.92
N ALA A 35 -2.07 -0.76 -3.10
CA ALA A 35 -2.11 0.62 -3.58
C ALA A 35 -0.89 0.96 -4.45
N ALA A 36 0.30 0.51 -4.06
CA ALA A 36 1.53 0.67 -4.81
C ALA A 36 1.50 -0.08 -6.15
N GLU A 37 0.99 -1.31 -6.18
CA GLU A 37 0.84 -2.09 -7.42
C GLU A 37 -0.14 -1.45 -8.43
N LYS A 38 -1.08 -0.64 -7.94
CA LYS A 38 -2.00 0.17 -8.77
C LYS A 38 -1.46 1.56 -9.10
N SER A 39 -0.25 1.92 -8.64
CA SER A 39 0.31 3.27 -8.78
C SER A 39 -0.60 4.38 -8.23
N ASN A 40 -1.43 4.08 -7.23
CA ASN A 40 -2.36 5.05 -6.65
C ASN A 40 -1.69 5.84 -5.53
N ILE A 41 -1.05 6.95 -5.89
CA ILE A 41 -0.26 7.80 -4.96
C ILE A 41 -1.13 8.37 -3.84
N GLU A 42 -2.35 8.83 -4.15
CA GLU A 42 -3.26 9.39 -3.15
C GLU A 42 -3.63 8.34 -2.09
N LEU A 43 -3.91 7.11 -2.51
CA LEU A 43 -4.21 6.02 -1.58
C LEU A 43 -2.97 5.57 -0.80
N VAL A 44 -1.78 5.57 -1.42
CA VAL A 44 -0.52 5.29 -0.72
C VAL A 44 -0.29 6.31 0.39
N GLN A 45 -0.44 7.61 0.09
CA GLN A 45 -0.29 8.66 1.08
C GLN A 45 -1.29 8.48 2.23
N LEU A 46 -2.57 8.24 1.94
CA LEU A 46 -3.59 8.01 2.96
C LEU A 46 -3.24 6.85 3.89
N LEU A 47 -2.74 5.74 3.33
CA LEU A 47 -2.37 4.57 4.11
C LEU A 47 -1.12 4.81 4.97
N LEU A 48 -0.12 5.54 4.45
CA LEU A 48 1.06 5.95 5.22
C LEU A 48 0.68 6.89 6.36
N ASP A 49 -0.19 7.87 6.11
CA ASP A 49 -0.71 8.79 7.13
C ASP A 49 -1.50 8.04 8.21
N ALA A 50 -2.15 6.93 7.84
CA ALA A 50 -2.84 6.03 8.76
C ALA A 50 -1.90 5.06 9.52
N GLY A 51 -0.58 5.12 9.29
CA GLY A 51 0.41 4.29 9.98
C GLY A 51 0.65 2.92 9.36
N ALA A 52 0.43 2.77 8.04
CA ALA A 52 0.85 1.58 7.32
C ALA A 52 2.36 1.36 7.44
N ASP A 53 2.79 0.14 7.74
CA ASP A 53 4.19 -0.25 7.75
C ASP A 53 4.71 -0.31 6.32
N VAL A 54 5.55 0.67 5.97
CA VAL A 54 6.17 0.80 4.65
C VAL A 54 7.04 -0.41 4.30
N ASN A 55 7.59 -1.08 5.31
CA ASN A 55 8.48 -2.24 5.20
C ASN A 55 7.77 -3.58 5.42
N ALA A 56 6.43 -3.58 5.45
CA ALA A 56 5.66 -4.79 5.69
C ALA A 56 6.07 -5.94 4.75
N PRO A 57 6.29 -7.16 5.29
CA PRO A 57 6.74 -8.28 4.49
C PRO A 57 5.69 -8.65 3.43
N PRO A 58 6.13 -9.09 2.23
CA PRO A 58 5.22 -9.55 1.20
C PRO A 58 4.71 -10.96 1.49
N ALA A 59 3.65 -11.37 0.81
CA ALA A 59 3.21 -12.77 0.83
C ALA A 59 4.32 -13.73 0.37
N ASP A 60 4.37 -14.93 0.94
CA ASP A 60 5.37 -15.96 0.63
C ASP A 60 5.44 -16.31 -0.86
N LYS A 61 4.28 -16.35 -1.53
CA LYS A 61 4.18 -16.67 -2.96
C LYS A 61 3.66 -15.48 -3.75
N TYR A 62 4.43 -15.07 -4.76
CA TYR A 62 4.10 -13.96 -5.66
C TYR A 62 3.90 -12.61 -4.95
N GLY A 63 4.40 -12.49 -3.72
CA GLY A 63 4.45 -11.26 -2.96
C GLY A 63 5.42 -10.23 -3.55
N ARG A 64 5.13 -8.95 -3.34
CA ARG A 64 6.07 -7.83 -3.58
C ARG A 64 5.91 -6.82 -2.45
N THR A 65 7.01 -6.22 -2.00
CA THR A 65 6.94 -5.05 -1.13
C THR A 65 6.33 -3.86 -1.88
N ALA A 66 5.88 -2.84 -1.16
CA ALA A 66 5.36 -1.63 -1.79
C ALA A 66 6.41 -0.99 -2.72
N LEU A 67 7.67 -0.93 -2.27
CA LEU A 67 8.79 -0.39 -3.06
C LEU A 67 9.07 -1.23 -4.31
N GLN A 68 9.08 -2.56 -4.21
CA GLN A 68 9.25 -3.45 -5.36
C GLN A 68 8.14 -3.26 -6.39
N ALA A 69 6.88 -3.15 -5.94
CA ALA A 69 5.75 -2.92 -6.82
C ALA A 69 5.85 -1.56 -7.54
N ALA A 70 6.22 -0.49 -6.82
CA ALA A 70 6.42 0.83 -7.40
C ALA A 70 7.55 0.86 -8.44
N ALA A 71 8.69 0.21 -8.12
CA ALA A 71 9.83 0.10 -9.01
C ALA A 71 9.51 -0.70 -10.29
N GLU A 72 8.77 -1.82 -10.17
CA GLU A 72 8.33 -2.60 -11.33
C GLU A 72 7.43 -1.80 -12.28
N LYS A 73 6.61 -0.89 -11.74
CA LYS A 73 5.78 0.03 -12.54
C LYS A 73 6.58 1.21 -13.14
N GLY A 74 7.83 1.40 -12.73
CA GLY A 74 8.64 2.56 -13.13
C GLY A 74 8.08 3.90 -12.64
N ASN A 75 7.27 3.88 -11.57
CA ASN A 75 6.65 5.10 -11.05
C ASN A 75 7.62 5.81 -10.09
N ILE A 76 8.44 6.71 -10.63
CA ILE A 76 9.49 7.42 -9.89
C ILE A 76 8.92 8.24 -8.72
N GLU A 77 7.77 8.90 -8.92
CA GLU A 77 7.13 9.71 -7.87
C GLU A 77 6.73 8.83 -6.68
N LEU A 78 6.10 7.68 -6.95
CA LEU A 78 5.73 6.73 -5.92
C LEU A 78 6.95 6.09 -5.23
N VAL A 79 8.01 5.79 -5.98
CA VAL A 79 9.27 5.30 -5.39
C VAL A 79 9.83 6.33 -4.42
N GLN A 80 9.89 7.61 -4.80
CA GLN A 80 10.39 8.66 -3.92
C GLN A 80 9.51 8.81 -2.68
N LEU A 81 8.18 8.80 -2.84
CA LEU A 81 7.26 8.86 -1.72
C LEU A 81 7.49 7.74 -0.70
N LEU A 82 7.65 6.50 -1.16
CA LEU A 82 7.91 5.36 -0.29
C LEU A 82 9.30 5.45 0.40
N LEU A 83 10.33 5.92 -0.31
CA LEU A 83 11.66 6.13 0.27
C LEU A 83 11.66 7.24 1.32
N ASP A 84 10.94 8.34 1.08
CA ASP A 84 10.77 9.43 2.06
C ASP A 84 10.03 8.95 3.32
N ALA A 85 9.16 7.94 3.17
CA ALA A 85 8.49 7.25 4.27
C ALA A 85 9.35 6.17 4.96
N GLY A 86 10.56 5.88 4.46
CA GLY A 86 11.53 4.95 5.08
C GLY A 86 11.50 3.51 4.54
N ALA A 87 11.06 3.30 3.31
CA ALA A 87 11.15 2.02 2.59
C ALA A 87 12.59 1.57 2.27
#